data_AF-A0A3C1D4S8-F1
#
_entry.id   AF-A0A3C1D4S8-F1
#
_cell.length_a   1.000
_cell.length_b   1.000
_cell.length_c   1.000
_cell.angle_alpha   90.00
_cell.angle_beta   90.00
_cell.angle_gamma   90.00
#
_symmetry.space_group_name_H-M   'P 1'
#
loop_
_entity.id
_entity.type
_entity.pdbx_description
1 polymer ?
#
loop_
_entity_poly.entity_id
_entity_poly.type
_entity_poly.pdbx_seq_one_letter_code
_entity_poly.pdbx_strand_id
1 'polypeptide(L)' 'MTPTATAEKTAVVGRVARVTGPVVDIEFPHDSIPDIYNALTTTITIEGESSELTLEVAQHLGDDLIRAIALKPTDGVV' A
#
# COMPACT_ATOMS: atom_id res chain seq x y z
N MET A 1 0.99 26.19 -25.78
CA MET A 1 1.18 24.73 -25.70
C MET A 1 1.63 24.44 -24.28
N THR A 2 0.74 23.92 -23.45
CA THR A 2 0.99 23.66 -22.03
C THR A 2 1.56 22.24 -21.91
N PRO A 3 2.78 22.03 -21.40
CA PRO A 3 3.23 20.70 -21.07
C PRO A 3 2.43 20.23 -19.85
N THR A 4 1.56 19.24 -20.06
CA THR A 4 0.97 18.42 -19.02
C THR A 4 2.11 17.81 -18.20
N ALA A 5 2.31 18.28 -16.98
CA ALA A 5 3.22 17.66 -16.04
C ALA A 5 2.59 16.33 -15.60
N THR A 6 2.99 15.24 -16.25
CA THR A 6 2.87 13.90 -15.69
C THR A 6 3.65 13.91 -14.38
N ALA A 7 2.95 13.91 -13.25
CA ALA A 7 3.57 13.70 -11.96
C ALA A 7 4.20 12.30 -11.99
N GLU A 8 5.51 12.22 -12.17
CA GLU A 8 6.28 11.02 -11.87
C GLU A 8 6.16 10.76 -10.36
N LYS A 9 5.08 10.08 -9.97
CA LYS A 9 4.92 9.53 -8.64
C LYS A 9 5.95 8.40 -8.56
N THR A 10 7.13 8.69 -8.01
CA THR A 10 8.14 7.67 -7.68
C THR A 10 7.40 6.56 -6.94
N ALA A 11 7.26 5.40 -7.58
CA ALA A 11 6.55 4.27 -7.00
C ALA A 11 7.43 3.71 -5.88
N VAL A 12 7.20 4.19 -4.66
CA VAL A 12 7.85 3.66 -3.47
C VAL A 12 7.21 2.30 -3.17
N VAL A 13 8.05 1.26 -3.19
CA VAL A 13 7.61 -0.10 -2.90
C VAL A 13 7.86 -0.36 -1.42
N GLY A 14 6.78 -0.58 -0.67
CA GLY A 14 6.84 -1.08 0.71
C GLY A 14 6.80 -2.61 0.75
N ARG A 15 7.12 -3.18 1.91
CA ARG A 15 7.04 -4.61 2.19
C ARG A 15 5.94 -4.89 3.21
N VAL A 16 5.06 -5.84 2.91
CA VAL A 16 4.06 -6.30 3.88
C VAL A 16 4.77 -7.02 5.02
N ALA A 17 4.60 -6.51 6.24
CA ALA A 17 5.16 -7.10 7.46
C ALA A 17 4.15 -8.03 8.13
N ARG A 18 2.86 -7.65 8.14
CA ARG A 18 1.80 -8.42 8.78
C ARG A 18 0.44 -8.13 8.15
N VAL A 19 -0.40 -9.17 8.08
CA VAL A 19 -1.80 -9.08 7.64
C VAL A 19 -2.70 -9.56 8.78
N THR A 20 -3.72 -8.80 9.14
CA THR A 20 -4.70 -9.14 10.19
C THR A 20 -6.08 -8.70 9.76
N GLY A 21 -6.82 -9.61 9.12
CA GLY A 21 -8.09 -9.30 8.49
C GLY A 21 -7.94 -8.22 7.41
N PRO A 22 -8.69 -7.11 7.46
CA PRO A 22 -8.54 -6.00 6.52
C PRO A 22 -7.36 -5.07 6.84
N VAL A 23 -6.68 -5.26 7.97
CA VAL A 23 -5.57 -4.41 8.43
C VAL A 23 -4.24 -5.01 7.98
N VAL A 24 -3.40 -4.20 7.35
CA VAL A 24 -2.09 -4.61 6.83
C VAL A 24 -1.03 -3.66 7.34
N ASP A 25 -0.05 -4.19 8.07
CA ASP A 25 1.12 -3.43 8.50
C ASP A 25 2.20 -3.56 7.40
N ILE A 26 2.73 -2.42 6.94
CA ILE A 26 3.64 -2.32 5.79
C ILE A 26 4.87 -1.50 6.20
N GLU A 27 6.05 -2.03 5.95
CA GLU A 27 7.34 -1.37 6.12
C GLU A 27 7.69 -0.59 4.85
N PHE A 28 8.09 0.68 5.00
CA PHE A 28 8.57 1.52 3.91
C PHE A 28 10.00 1.98 4.18
N PRO A 29 10.77 2.38 3.17
CA PRO A 29 12.04 3.08 3.44
C PRO A 29 11.81 4.36 4.27
N HIS A 30 12.72 4.67 5.20
CA HIS A 30 12.60 5.79 6.15
C HIS A 30 12.23 7.13 5.49
N ASP A 31 12.87 7.46 4.37
CA ASP A 31 12.64 8.71 3.64
C ASP A 31 11.44 8.65 2.67
N SER A 32 10.64 7.59 2.72
CA SER A 32 9.59 7.32 1.74
C SER A 32 8.32 6.74 2.37
N ILE A 33 8.09 7.07 3.65
CA ILE A 33 6.87 6.72 4.36
C ILE A 33 5.70 7.54 3.78
N PRO A 34 4.66 6.89 3.24
CA PRO A 34 3.51 7.60 2.70
C PRO A 34 2.66 8.24 3.82
N ASP A 35 2.13 9.43 3.55
CA ASP A 35 1.22 10.11 4.49
C ASP A 35 -0.07 9.33 4.78
N ILE A 36 -0.69 9.62 5.92
CA ILE A 36 -2.02 9.13 6.28
C ILE A 36 -3.02 9.56 5.19
N TYR A 37 -3.99 8.69 4.88
CA TYR A 37 -4.98 8.81 3.80
C TYR A 37 -4.41 8.64 2.38
N ASN A 38 -3.12 8.36 2.20
CA ASN A 38 -2.62 7.96 0.89
C ASN A 38 -3.13 6.56 0.50
N ALA A 39 -3.49 6.41 -0.77
CA ALA A 39 -3.81 5.13 -1.36
C ALA A 39 -2.53 4.38 -1.75
N LEU A 40 -2.47 3.12 -1.34
CA LEU A 40 -1.49 2.12 -1.72
C LEU A 40 -2.17 1.09 -2.63
N THR A 41 -1.47 0.66 -3.67
CA THR A 41 -1.94 -0.39 -4.56
C THR A 41 -0.99 -1.57 -4.48
N THR A 42 -1.56 -2.76 -4.39
CA THR A 42 -0.80 -4.01 -4.45
C THR A 42 -1.53 -5.01 -5.34
N THR A 43 -0.76 -5.86 -6.02
CA THR A 43 -1.32 -6.95 -6.82
C THR A 43 -1.20 -8.24 -6.03
N ILE A 44 -2.34 -8.88 -5.75
CA ILE A 44 -2.38 -10.18 -5.09
C ILE A 44 -2.65 -11.21 -6.17
N THR A 45 -1.91 -12.31 -6.17
CA THR A 45 -2.16 -13.45 -7.07
C THR A 45 -2.59 -14.65 -6.25
N ILE A 46 -3.83 -15.11 -6.46
CA ILE A 46 -4.44 -16.25 -5.77
C ILE A 46 -4.85 -17.26 -6.84
N GLU A 47 -4.42 -18.52 -6.73
CA GLU A 47 -4.78 -19.60 -7.68
C GLU A 47 -4.53 -19.29 -9.16
N GLY A 48 -3.59 -18.37 -9.45
CA GLY A 48 -3.25 -17.93 -10.82
C GLY A 48 -4.05 -16.71 -11.32
N GLU A 49 -4.98 -16.20 -10.52
CA GLU A 49 -5.72 -14.96 -10.80
C GLU A 49 -5.07 -13.78 -10.06
N SER A 50 -4.63 -12.77 -10.81
CA SER A 50 -4.10 -11.53 -10.26
C SER A 50 -5.22 -10.50 -10.09
N SER A 51 -5.33 -9.94 -8.89
CA SER A 51 -6.28 -8.88 -8.56
C SER A 51 -5.58 -7.67 -7.94
N GLU A 52 -6.09 -6.47 -8.22
CA GLU A 52 -5.59 -5.24 -7.63
C GLU A 52 -6.34 -4.92 -6.33
N LEU A 53 -5.59 -4.93 -5.23
CA LEU A 53 -6.03 -4.49 -3.92
C LEU A 53 -5.57 -3.06 -3.66
N THR A 54 -6.53 -2.23 -3.27
CA THR A 54 -6.27 -0.87 -2.80
C THR A 54 -6.31 -0.87 -1.28
N LEU A 55 -5.28 -0.29 -0.66
CA LEU A 55 -5.22 -0.03 0.77
C LEU A 55 -5.09 1.47 1.02
N GLU A 56 -5.54 1.93 2.17
CA GLU A 56 -5.40 3.32 2.60
C GLU A 56 -4.54 3.36 3.86
N VAL A 57 -3.55 4.26 3.91
CA VAL A 57 -2.74 4.47 5.12
C VAL A 57 -3.62 5.04 6.23
N ALA A 58 -3.81 4.29 7.30
CA ALA A 58 -4.65 4.70 8.44
C ALA A 58 -3.84 5.34 9.58
N GLN A 59 -2.60 4.89 9.80
CA GLN A 59 -1.72 5.44 10.83
C GLN A 59 -0.24 5.10 10.57
N HIS A 60 0.65 5.92 11.11
CA HIS A 60 2.08 5.61 11.23
C HIS A 60 2.32 4.94 12.58
N LEU A 61 3.01 3.79 12.59
CA LEU A 61 3.33 3.04 13.80
C LEU A 61 4.70 3.39 14.38
N GLY A 62 5.55 4.08 13.61
CA GLY A 62 6.96 4.29 13.92
C GLY A 62 7.82 3.14 13.38
N ASP A 63 9.14 3.25 13.54
CA ASP A 63 10.11 2.25 13.05
C ASP A 63 9.88 1.85 11.58
N ASP A 64 9.68 2.87 10.72
CA ASP A 64 9.46 2.69 9.28
C ASP A 64 8.20 1.90 8.90
N LEU A 65 7.31 1.69 9.88
CA LEU A 65 6.11 0.89 9.75
C LEU A 65 4.87 1.78 9.71
N ILE A 66 3.98 1.47 8.78
CA ILE A 66 2.63 2.03 8.72
C ILE A 66 1.60 0.94 8.89
N ARG A 67 0.37 1.34 9.21
CA ARG A 67 -0.79 0.48 9.15
C ARG A 67 -1.74 1.02 8.10
N ALA A 68 -2.03 0.15 7.14
CA ALA A 68 -2.97 0.39 6.07
C ALA A 68 -4.23 -0.47 6.26
N ILE A 69 -5.36 0.00 5.73
CA ILE A 69 -6.63 -0.72 5.73
C ILE A 69 -7.01 -0.99 4.28
N ALA A 70 -7.28 -2.25 3.97
CA ALA A 70 -7.77 -2.67 2.68
C ALA A 70 -9.19 -2.16 2.42
N LEU A 71 -9.39 -1.49 1.29
CA LEU A 71 -10.71 -0.98 0.87
C LEU A 71 -11.53 -2.02 0.09
N LYS A 72 -10.90 -3.13 -0.32
CA LYS A 72 -11.54 -4.32 -0.90
C LYS A 72 -11.30 -5.53 0.00
N PRO A 73 -12.11 -6.61 -0.11
CA PRO A 73 -11.86 -7.84 0.64
C PRO A 73 -10.41 -8.33 0.47
N THR A 74 -9.76 -8.70 1.57
CA THR A 74 -8.39 -9.24 1.60
C THR A 74 -8.36 -10.77 1.56
N ASP A 75 -9.45 -11.41 1.12
CA ASP A 75 -9.53 -12.87 1.02
C ASP A 75 -8.35 -13.42 0.21
N GLY A 76 -7.56 -14.29 0.84
CA GLY A 76 -6.39 -14.93 0.26
C GLY A 76 -5.07 -14.15 0.36
N VAL A 77 -5.02 -13.00 1.04
CA VAL A 77 -3.74 -12.35 1.41
C VAL A 77 -3.13 -13.10 2.60
N VAL A 78 -2.04 -13.83 2.37
CA VAL A 78 -1.24 -14.55 3.39
C VAL A 78 0.23 -14.18 3.34
#